data_AF-A0A4X1UUD3-F1
#
_entry.id   AF-A0A4X1UUD3-F1
#
_cell.length_a   1.000
_cell.length_b   1.000
_cell.length_c   1.000
_cell.angle_alpha   90.00
_cell.angle_beta   90.00
_cell.angle_gamma   90.00
#
_symmetry.space_group_name_H-M   'P 1'
#
loop_
_entity.id
_entity.type
_entity.pdbx_description
1 polymer ?
#
loop_
_entity_poly.entity_id
_entity_poly.type
_entity_poly.pdbx_seq_one_letter_code
_entity_poly.pdbx_strand_id
1 'polypeptide(L)'
;MLLRPLRSWACRVLRCDGPGNPASAPGSRAAQRWAWPDKDRENEKKKKSVICVEGNIASGKTTCLEFFSNTRDVEVLPEPVPKWRNVRGHNPLGLMYRDASRWGLTLQTYVQLTMLDLHTRAQTLPVRLMERSIHSARYVFVENLYRSGKMPEVDYVVLSEWFDWIVRNIDLSIDLIVYLQTTPETCYQRLKMRCREEEKVIPLERPAPLPTPDSPHIFSWQDYLAAIHCLYEEWLIKGSLFPVAAPVLVIEADHNMQKMLELLEQNRHRILTPENRKLGP
;
A
#
# COMPACT_ATOMS: atom_id res chain seq x y z
N MET A 1 20.40 25.94 19.17
CA MET A 1 20.03 25.17 20.38
C MET A 1 19.51 23.79 19.95
N LEU A 2 20.25 22.76 20.36
CA LEU A 2 19.90 21.34 20.50
C LEU A 2 19.47 20.52 19.26
N LEU A 3 20.48 20.06 18.54
CA LEU A 3 20.50 18.76 17.86
C LEU A 3 20.52 17.64 18.92
N ARG A 4 19.67 16.62 18.79
CA ARG A 4 19.78 15.34 19.52
C ARG A 4 20.05 14.21 18.53
N PRO A 5 21.08 13.37 18.71
CA PRO A 5 21.34 12.21 17.87
C PRO A 5 20.62 10.95 18.41
N LEU A 6 19.96 10.20 17.52
CA LEU A 6 19.40 8.88 17.81
C LEU A 6 20.52 7.84 17.89
N ARG A 7 20.59 7.15 19.03
CA ARG A 7 21.58 6.11 19.34
C ARG A 7 21.15 4.76 18.76
N SER A 8 22.09 4.16 18.02
CA SER A 8 22.56 2.77 18.09
C SER A 8 21.66 1.73 18.77
N TRP A 9 21.20 0.75 17.99
CA TRP A 9 20.92 -0.60 18.47
C TRP A 9 21.74 -1.60 17.64
N ALA A 10 22.80 -2.13 18.25
CA ALA A 10 23.54 -3.28 17.76
C ALA A 10 23.66 -4.32 18.89
N CYS A 11 23.54 -5.58 18.49
CA CYS A 11 23.96 -6.81 19.15
C CYS A 11 23.13 -7.39 20.31
N ARG A 12 22.56 -8.57 20.04
CA ARG A 12 22.86 -9.79 20.82
C ARG A 12 22.68 -11.04 19.96
N VAL A 13 23.80 -11.64 19.57
CA VAL A 13 23.88 -13.04 19.12
C VAL A 13 24.35 -13.85 20.32
N LEU A 14 23.57 -14.86 20.71
CA LEU A 14 23.92 -15.83 21.74
C LEU A 14 24.83 -16.90 21.14
N ARG A 15 25.95 -17.20 21.81
CA ARG A 15 26.75 -18.41 21.59
C ARG A 15 26.26 -19.48 22.57
N CYS A 16 25.94 -20.67 22.05
CA CYS A 16 25.95 -21.93 22.79
C CYS A 16 27.28 -22.63 22.53
N ASP A 17 27.86 -23.27 23.55
CA ASP A 17 28.53 -24.57 23.42
C ASP A 17 29.01 -25.12 24.78
N GLY A 18 28.67 -26.37 25.05
CA GLY A 18 29.58 -27.34 25.67
C GLY A 18 29.31 -27.80 27.11
N PRO A 19 29.59 -29.09 27.45
CA PRO A 19 28.73 -29.90 28.32
C PRO A 19 29.42 -30.42 29.60
N GLY A 20 28.63 -30.95 30.55
CA GLY A 20 29.14 -31.68 31.71
C GLY A 20 28.10 -32.61 32.32
N ASN A 21 28.37 -33.91 32.29
CA ASN A 21 27.70 -34.98 33.04
C ASN A 21 28.79 -35.65 33.91
N PRO A 22 28.50 -36.20 35.11
CA PRO A 22 28.25 -37.65 35.18
C PRO A 22 27.42 -38.20 36.38
N ALA A 23 26.96 -39.46 36.19
CA ALA A 23 26.75 -40.55 37.18
C ALA A 23 25.67 -40.38 38.29
N SER A 24 24.91 -41.37 38.78
CA SER A 24 24.71 -42.82 38.57
C SER A 24 23.54 -43.31 39.49
N ALA A 25 22.58 -44.10 38.96
CA ALA A 25 21.68 -45.17 39.49
C ALA A 25 21.22 -45.27 40.99
N PRO A 26 20.24 -46.12 41.39
CA PRO A 26 18.99 -46.60 40.74
C PRO A 26 17.74 -46.51 41.67
N GLY A 27 16.52 -46.70 41.14
CA GLY A 27 15.33 -46.90 41.99
C GLY A 27 14.06 -47.18 41.18
N SER A 28 13.47 -48.36 41.38
CA SER A 28 12.19 -48.74 40.78
C SER A 28 11.02 -48.01 41.44
N ARG A 29 10.02 -47.65 40.65
CA ARG A 29 8.59 -47.66 41.03
C ARG A 29 7.72 -47.34 39.82
N ALA A 30 6.78 -48.24 39.53
CA ALA A 30 5.67 -47.98 38.65
C ALA A 30 4.82 -46.83 39.21
N ALA A 31 4.48 -45.84 38.38
CA ALA A 31 3.20 -45.14 38.43
C ALA A 31 3.11 -44.05 37.35
N GLN A 32 1.93 -44.03 36.73
CA GLN A 32 1.27 -42.90 36.11
C GLN A 32 1.82 -42.43 34.76
N ARG A 33 0.97 -42.69 33.76
CA ARG A 33 0.91 -42.03 32.47
C ARG A 33 0.45 -40.59 32.75
N TRP A 34 1.39 -39.69 33.00
CA TRP A 34 1.11 -38.26 33.02
C TRP A 34 0.86 -37.85 31.56
N ALA A 35 -0.41 -37.66 31.22
CA ALA A 35 -0.76 -36.95 30.00
C ALA A 35 -0.13 -35.56 30.10
N TRP A 36 0.82 -35.28 29.22
CA TRP A 36 1.32 -33.94 29.00
C TRP A 36 0.11 -33.05 28.71
N PRO A 37 -0.06 -31.89 29.36
CA PRO A 37 -1.03 -30.91 28.89
C PRO A 37 -0.63 -30.57 27.45
N ASP A 38 -1.59 -30.63 26.54
CA ASP A 38 -1.43 -30.17 25.16
C ASP A 38 -0.63 -28.87 25.15
N LYS A 39 0.58 -28.94 24.60
CA LYS A 39 1.44 -27.78 24.34
C LYS A 39 0.88 -26.87 23.25
N ASP A 40 -0.31 -27.17 22.76
CA ASP A 40 -1.00 -26.46 21.68
C ASP A 40 -1.96 -25.37 22.18
N ARG A 41 -2.10 -25.17 23.50
CA ARG A 41 -3.01 -24.14 24.07
C ARG A 41 -2.39 -22.75 24.29
N GLU A 42 -1.13 -22.52 23.90
CA GLU A 42 -0.44 -21.27 24.26
C GLU A 42 0.09 -20.43 23.10
N ASN A 43 -0.38 -20.62 21.86
CA ASN A 43 0.04 -19.72 20.77
C ASN A 43 -1.02 -19.43 19.69
N GLU A 44 -2.29 -19.29 20.07
CA GLU A 44 -3.24 -18.49 19.25
C GLU A 44 -2.96 -16.99 19.44
N LYS A 45 -1.75 -16.54 19.12
CA LYS A 45 -1.59 -15.13 18.73
C LYS A 45 -2.39 -15.00 17.45
N LYS A 46 -3.61 -14.45 17.52
CA LYS A 46 -4.44 -14.09 16.36
C LYS A 46 -3.50 -13.55 15.28
N LYS A 47 -3.36 -14.30 14.17
CA LYS A 47 -2.49 -13.92 13.07
C LYS A 47 -2.90 -12.52 12.63
N LYS A 48 -1.95 -11.60 12.63
CA LYS A 48 -2.17 -10.23 12.17
C LYS A 48 -2.19 -10.25 10.64
N SER A 49 -3.17 -9.58 10.06
CA SER A 49 -3.32 -9.47 8.61
C SER A 49 -3.17 -8.03 8.16
N VAL A 50 -2.48 -7.82 7.03
CA VAL A 50 -2.33 -6.52 6.36
C VAL A 50 -3.03 -6.57 5.01
N ILE A 51 -3.96 -5.63 4.80
CA ILE A 51 -4.77 -5.51 3.61
C ILE A 51 -4.54 -4.13 3.00
N CYS A 52 -4.18 -4.07 1.72
CA CYS A 52 -4.05 -2.81 0.99
C CYS A 52 -5.25 -2.61 0.06
N VAL A 53 -5.93 -1.47 0.20
CA VAL A 53 -7.01 -1.06 -0.71
C VAL A 53 -6.41 -0.20 -1.81
N GLU A 54 -6.40 -0.75 -3.01
CA GLU A 54 -5.84 -0.15 -4.21
C GLU A 54 -6.93 0.35 -5.16
N GLY A 55 -6.58 1.28 -6.04
CA GLY A 55 -7.50 1.80 -7.04
C GLY A 55 -7.16 3.21 -7.51
N ASN A 56 -7.79 3.61 -8.61
CA ASN A 56 -7.55 4.89 -9.26
C ASN A 56 -7.93 6.10 -8.37
N ILE A 57 -7.52 7.31 -8.73
CA ILE A 57 -7.92 8.53 -8.02
C ILE A 57 -9.45 8.64 -8.06
N ALA A 58 -10.03 9.00 -6.91
CA ALA A 58 -11.49 9.07 -6.72
C ALA A 58 -12.26 7.75 -6.97
N SER A 59 -11.60 6.58 -6.88
CA SER A 59 -12.27 5.27 -6.97
C SER A 59 -13.12 4.87 -5.75
N GLY A 60 -13.08 5.65 -4.66
CA GLY A 60 -13.84 5.37 -3.43
C GLY A 60 -13.06 4.64 -2.32
N LYS A 61 -11.72 4.60 -2.40
CA LYS A 61 -10.87 3.98 -1.36
C LYS A 61 -11.13 4.51 0.05
N THR A 62 -11.11 5.83 0.23
CA THR A 62 -11.37 6.45 1.54
C THR A 62 -12.75 6.04 2.09
N THR A 63 -13.77 5.96 1.24
CA THR A 63 -15.11 5.48 1.62
C THR A 63 -15.10 4.00 2.04
N CYS A 64 -14.35 3.15 1.35
CA CYS A 64 -14.15 1.75 1.75
C CYS A 64 -13.47 1.65 3.12
N LEU A 65 -12.44 2.46 3.36
CA LEU A 65 -11.77 2.53 4.66
C LEU A 65 -12.71 2.99 5.79
N GLU A 66 -13.48 4.05 5.54
CA GLU A 66 -14.47 4.59 6.48
C GLU A 66 -15.54 3.54 6.84
N PHE A 67 -15.99 2.76 5.87
CA PHE A 67 -16.93 1.66 6.10
C PHE A 67 -16.42 0.63 7.12
N PHE A 68 -15.14 0.28 7.05
CA PHE A 68 -14.53 -0.67 7.99
C PHE A 68 -14.01 -0.04 9.29
N SER A 69 -13.88 1.28 9.36
CA SER A 69 -13.31 2.00 10.52
C SER A 69 -14.04 1.75 11.84
N ASN A 70 -15.34 1.44 11.79
CA ASN A 70 -16.14 1.14 12.98
C ASN A 70 -16.03 -0.33 13.44
N THR A 71 -15.25 -1.16 12.76
CA THR A 71 -15.08 -2.58 13.10
C THR A 71 -14.02 -2.73 14.20
N ARG A 72 -14.37 -3.35 15.32
CA ARG A 72 -13.53 -3.40 16.54
C ARG A 72 -12.12 -3.98 16.35
N ASP A 73 -11.97 -4.92 15.41
CA ASP A 73 -10.72 -5.64 15.18
C ASP A 73 -9.89 -5.06 14.01
N VAL A 74 -10.28 -3.91 13.46
CA VAL A 74 -9.67 -3.31 12.27
C VAL A 74 -9.04 -1.96 12.62
N GLU A 75 -7.73 -1.83 12.39
CA GLU A 75 -7.07 -0.53 12.33
C GLU A 75 -7.01 -0.03 10.88
N VAL A 76 -7.33 1.23 10.67
CA VAL A 76 -7.38 1.84 9.35
C VAL A 76 -6.25 2.87 9.22
N LEU A 77 -5.45 2.75 8.17
CA LEU A 77 -4.36 3.66 7.83
C LEU A 77 -4.67 4.35 6.49
N PRO A 78 -5.26 5.57 6.52
CA PRO A 78 -5.54 6.31 5.31
C PRO A 78 -4.26 6.82 4.65
N GLU A 79 -4.36 7.17 3.36
CA GLU A 79 -3.25 7.73 2.60
C GLU A 79 -2.80 9.06 3.25
N PRO A 80 -1.50 9.31 3.43
CA PRO A 80 -1.02 10.48 4.18
C PRO A 80 -1.03 11.76 3.33
N VAL A 81 -2.09 11.97 2.53
CA VAL A 81 -2.30 13.18 1.71
C VAL A 81 -2.12 14.48 2.50
N PRO A 82 -2.57 14.62 3.76
CA PRO A 82 -2.30 15.83 4.55
C PRO A 82 -0.80 16.13 4.72
N LYS A 83 0.04 15.09 4.87
CA LYS A 83 1.50 15.26 4.94
C LYS A 83 2.05 15.78 3.60
N TRP A 84 1.48 15.34 2.47
CA TRP A 84 1.93 15.73 1.12
C TRP A 84 1.47 17.13 0.70
N ARG A 85 0.39 17.62 1.32
CA ARG A 85 -0.13 18.98 1.11
C ARG A 85 0.56 20.03 1.97
N ASN A 86 1.20 19.62 3.06
CA ASN A 86 1.91 20.54 3.95
C ASN A 86 3.19 19.91 4.51
N VAL A 87 4.29 20.12 3.81
CA VAL A 87 5.65 19.86 4.27
C VAL A 87 6.24 21.18 4.73
N ARG A 88 6.02 21.51 6.00
CA ARG A 88 6.53 22.74 6.65
C ARG A 88 6.18 24.03 5.87
N GLY A 89 4.93 24.13 5.41
CA GLY A 89 4.42 25.28 4.65
C GLY A 89 4.46 25.11 3.14
N HIS A 90 5.08 24.04 2.62
CA HIS A 90 5.09 23.74 1.19
C HIS A 90 4.04 22.68 0.83
N ASN A 91 3.44 22.78 -0.37
CA ASN A 91 2.49 21.81 -0.90
C ASN A 91 3.11 21.02 -2.08
N PRO A 92 3.98 20.02 -1.83
CA PRO A 92 4.55 19.17 -2.87
C PRO A 92 3.53 18.56 -3.83
N LEU A 93 2.36 18.15 -3.33
CA LEU A 93 1.30 17.59 -4.15
C LEU A 93 0.81 18.60 -5.19
N GLY A 94 0.50 19.82 -4.74
CA GLY A 94 0.10 20.92 -5.62
C GLY A 94 1.22 21.37 -6.58
N LEU A 95 2.48 21.34 -6.11
CA LEU A 95 3.64 21.64 -6.96
C LEU A 95 3.80 20.61 -8.09
N MET A 96 3.62 19.33 -7.81
CA MET A 96 3.66 18.26 -8.81
C MET A 96 2.55 18.40 -9.85
N TYR A 97 1.31 18.73 -9.45
CA TYR A 97 0.24 18.98 -10.42
C TYR A 97 0.48 20.22 -11.28
N ARG A 98 1.25 21.21 -10.81
CA ARG A 98 1.63 22.39 -11.59
C ARG A 98 2.78 22.12 -12.55
N ASP A 99 3.81 21.43 -12.09
CA ASP A 99 4.99 21.08 -12.86
C ASP A 99 5.51 19.71 -12.41
N ALA A 100 4.97 18.67 -13.06
CA ALA A 100 5.34 17.29 -12.78
C ALA A 100 6.80 16.99 -13.15
N SER A 101 7.33 17.68 -14.17
CA SER A 101 8.73 17.52 -14.60
C SER A 101 9.71 18.00 -13.54
N ARG A 102 9.41 19.12 -12.86
CA ARG A 102 10.28 19.64 -11.80
C ARG A 102 10.08 18.96 -10.46
N TRP A 103 8.84 18.66 -10.10
CA TRP A 103 8.47 18.25 -8.74
C TRP A 103 8.09 16.77 -8.61
N GLY A 104 8.04 16.02 -9.71
CA GLY A 104 7.75 14.58 -9.73
C GLY A 104 8.68 13.79 -8.81
N LEU A 105 9.99 13.91 -8.97
CA LEU A 105 10.97 13.24 -8.11
C LEU A 105 10.80 13.61 -6.63
N THR A 106 10.61 14.90 -6.34
CA THR A 106 10.48 15.41 -4.96
C THR A 106 9.25 14.81 -4.27
N LEU A 107 8.10 14.83 -4.94
CA LEU A 107 6.89 14.25 -4.39
C LEU A 107 7.03 12.73 -4.26
N GLN A 108 7.48 12.01 -5.30
CA GLN A 108 7.54 10.55 -5.27
C GLN A 108 8.50 10.02 -4.20
N THR A 109 9.63 10.69 -3.99
CA THR A 109 10.56 10.36 -2.88
C THR A 109 9.85 10.48 -1.53
N TYR A 110 9.10 11.56 -1.32
CA TYR A 110 8.39 11.78 -0.07
C TYR A 110 7.19 10.83 0.10
N VAL A 111 6.48 10.50 -0.98
CA VAL A 111 5.42 9.48 -0.99
C VAL A 111 6.00 8.14 -0.55
N GLN A 112 7.08 7.65 -1.16
CA GLN A 112 7.71 6.39 -0.76
C GLN A 112 8.11 6.39 0.72
N LEU A 113 8.70 7.48 1.24
CA LEU A 113 9.03 7.63 2.66
C LEU A 113 7.79 7.51 3.55
N THR A 114 6.73 8.25 3.25
CA THR A 114 5.50 8.25 4.07
C THR A 114 4.74 6.93 3.97
N MET A 115 4.77 6.25 2.82
CA MET A 115 4.18 4.91 2.68
C MET A 115 5.00 3.89 3.46
N LEU A 116 6.33 3.95 3.42
CA LEU A 116 7.21 3.10 4.23
C LEU A 116 6.95 3.26 5.74
N ASP A 117 6.80 4.51 6.22
CA ASP A 117 6.41 4.83 7.60
C ASP A 117 5.09 4.14 7.99
N LEU A 118 4.11 4.11 7.09
CA LEU A 118 2.84 3.40 7.33
C LEU A 118 3.00 1.88 7.37
N HIS A 119 3.80 1.28 6.48
CA HIS A 119 3.99 -0.18 6.47
C HIS A 119 4.75 -0.66 7.71
N THR A 120 5.75 0.11 8.15
CA THR A 120 6.60 -0.22 9.30
C THR A 120 5.99 0.13 10.66
N ARG A 121 4.85 0.83 10.68
CA ARG A 121 4.13 1.15 11.91
C ARG A 121 3.75 -0.13 12.65
N ALA A 122 3.93 -0.17 13.97
CA ALA A 122 3.52 -1.31 14.77
C ALA A 122 2.00 -1.55 14.68
N GLN A 123 1.62 -2.78 14.33
CA GLN A 123 0.21 -3.17 14.22
C GLN A 123 -0.39 -3.46 15.59
N THR A 124 -1.49 -2.79 15.92
CA THR A 124 -2.13 -2.89 17.23
C THR A 124 -3.33 -3.82 17.20
N LEU A 125 -4.11 -3.80 16.12
CA LEU A 125 -5.30 -4.62 15.93
C LEU A 125 -5.05 -5.83 15.01
N PRO A 126 -5.89 -6.89 15.08
CA PRO A 126 -5.73 -8.10 14.25
C PRO A 126 -5.69 -7.83 12.75
N VAL A 127 -6.47 -6.86 12.27
CA VAL A 127 -6.53 -6.51 10.85
C VAL A 127 -6.09 -5.07 10.65
N ARG A 128 -5.18 -4.85 9.70
CA ARG A 128 -4.78 -3.53 9.23
C ARG A 128 -5.28 -3.31 7.81
N LEU A 129 -6.06 -2.26 7.61
CA LEU A 129 -6.53 -1.83 6.31
C LEU A 129 -5.81 -0.53 5.91
N MET A 130 -5.02 -0.57 4.84
CA MET A 130 -4.22 0.55 4.35
C MET A 130 -4.79 1.09 3.05
N GLU A 131 -4.88 2.41 2.90
CA GLU A 131 -5.18 3.03 1.61
C GLU A 131 -3.88 3.15 0.80
N ARG A 132 -3.84 2.42 -0.32
CA ARG A 132 -2.65 2.20 -1.15
C ARG A 132 -1.50 1.50 -0.42
N SER A 133 -0.42 1.26 -1.15
CA SER A 133 0.79 0.60 -0.71
C SER A 133 2.03 1.30 -1.25
N ILE A 134 3.21 0.93 -0.76
CA ILE A 134 4.46 1.40 -1.36
C ILE A 134 4.63 0.85 -2.79
N HIS A 135 4.00 -0.28 -3.10
CA HIS A 135 3.99 -0.86 -4.45
C HIS A 135 3.27 0.04 -5.46
N SER A 136 2.08 0.56 -5.14
CA SER A 136 1.39 1.49 -6.06
C SER A 136 2.14 2.80 -6.24
N ALA A 137 2.87 3.28 -5.22
CA ALA A 137 3.75 4.44 -5.39
C ALA A 137 4.78 4.22 -6.51
N ARG A 138 5.41 3.02 -6.57
CA ARG A 138 6.42 2.69 -7.59
C ARG A 138 5.81 2.22 -8.92
N TYR A 139 4.91 1.26 -8.89
CA TYR A 139 4.40 0.54 -10.07
C TYR A 139 3.33 1.32 -10.83
N VAL A 140 2.66 2.27 -10.16
CA VAL A 140 1.62 3.09 -10.80
C VAL A 140 2.11 4.53 -10.96
N PHE A 141 2.44 5.23 -9.88
CA PHE A 141 2.69 6.67 -9.98
C PHE A 141 4.06 7.05 -10.53
N VAL A 142 5.13 6.42 -10.05
CA VAL A 142 6.48 6.62 -10.62
C VAL A 142 6.53 6.13 -12.07
N GLU A 143 5.95 4.96 -12.36
CA GLU A 143 5.85 4.42 -13.72
C GLU A 143 5.09 5.38 -14.66
N ASN A 144 3.98 5.94 -14.22
CA ASN A 144 3.23 6.93 -15.00
C ASN A 144 4.05 8.18 -15.31
N LEU A 145 4.77 8.72 -14.32
CA LEU A 145 5.61 9.91 -14.52
C LEU A 145 6.73 9.64 -15.53
N TYR A 146 7.31 8.45 -15.50
CA TYR A 146 8.32 8.03 -16.47
C TYR A 146 7.74 7.87 -17.88
N ARG A 147 6.65 7.08 -18.03
CA ARG A 147 6.00 6.84 -19.34
C ARG A 147 5.44 8.10 -19.98
N SER A 148 5.03 9.08 -19.19
CA SER A 148 4.55 10.37 -19.68
C SER A 148 5.66 11.36 -20.04
N GLY A 149 6.94 10.95 -19.94
CA GLY A 149 8.09 11.81 -20.22
C GLY A 149 8.27 12.94 -19.18
N LYS A 150 7.60 12.85 -18.03
CA LYS A 150 7.68 13.83 -16.93
C LYS A 150 8.73 13.47 -15.89
N MET A 151 9.38 12.31 -16.00
CA MET A 151 10.48 11.91 -15.14
C MET A 151 11.64 11.44 -16.01
N PRO A 152 12.83 12.07 -15.91
CA PRO A 152 14.04 11.59 -16.55
C PRO A 152 14.35 10.14 -16.16
N GLU A 153 15.00 9.40 -17.06
CA GLU A 153 15.38 8.00 -16.82
C GLU A 153 16.24 7.83 -15.56
N VAL A 154 17.19 8.74 -15.32
CA VAL A 154 18.03 8.71 -14.11
C VAL A 154 17.20 8.80 -12.82
N ASP A 155 16.18 9.67 -12.79
CA ASP A 155 15.30 9.84 -11.63
C ASP A 155 14.45 8.58 -11.40
N TYR A 156 13.95 7.99 -12.49
CA TYR A 156 13.20 6.74 -12.46
C TYR A 156 14.04 5.58 -11.93
N VAL A 157 15.27 5.41 -12.42
CA VAL A 157 16.20 4.36 -11.98
C VAL A 157 16.54 4.51 -10.50
N VAL A 158 16.87 5.74 -10.05
CA VAL A 158 17.18 6.00 -8.63
C VAL A 158 16.00 5.66 -7.72
N LEU A 159 14.78 6.07 -8.07
CA LEU A 159 13.59 5.73 -7.30
C LEU A 159 13.27 4.23 -7.31
N SER A 160 13.65 3.53 -8.38
CA SER A 160 13.49 2.08 -8.52
C SER A 160 14.47 1.34 -7.63
N GLU A 161 15.76 1.67 -7.68
CA GLU A 161 16.78 1.04 -6.85
C GLU A 161 16.49 1.25 -5.36
N TRP A 162 16.00 2.44 -4.99
CA TRP A 162 15.58 2.74 -3.62
C TRP A 162 14.41 1.87 -3.18
N PHE A 163 13.39 1.73 -4.03
CA PHE A 163 12.25 0.85 -3.78
C PHE A 163 12.69 -0.63 -3.67
N ASP A 164 13.55 -1.11 -4.56
CA ASP A 164 14.07 -2.48 -4.55
C ASP A 164 14.92 -2.77 -3.32
N TRP A 165 15.66 -1.77 -2.84
CA TRP A 165 16.36 -1.87 -1.56
C TRP A 165 15.38 -1.99 -0.40
N ILE A 166 14.33 -1.18 -0.36
CA ILE A 166 13.30 -1.24 0.68
C ILE A 166 12.64 -2.61 0.72
N VAL A 167 12.14 -3.12 -0.42
CA VAL A 167 11.44 -4.40 -0.50
C VAL A 167 12.33 -5.58 -0.08
N ARG A 168 13.64 -5.52 -0.36
CA ARG A 168 14.58 -6.57 0.03
C ARG A 168 14.95 -6.56 1.51
N ASN A 169 14.96 -5.38 2.15
CA ASN A 169 15.52 -5.21 3.49
C ASN A 169 14.48 -4.99 4.58
N ILE A 170 13.24 -4.67 4.22
CA ILE A 170 12.17 -4.32 5.16
C ILE A 170 10.99 -5.26 4.94
N ASP A 171 10.41 -5.74 6.03
CA ASP A 171 9.19 -6.55 5.99
C ASP A 171 8.00 -5.68 5.60
N LEU A 172 7.52 -5.89 4.37
CA LEU A 172 6.36 -5.23 3.77
C LEU A 172 5.27 -6.26 3.45
N SER A 173 5.14 -7.32 4.25
CA SER A 173 4.17 -8.39 4.01
C SER A 173 2.74 -7.84 3.87
N ILE A 174 2.08 -8.19 2.78
CA ILE A 174 0.67 -7.90 2.52
C ILE A 174 -0.04 -9.26 2.37
N ASP A 175 -1.14 -9.48 3.09
CA ASP A 175 -1.93 -10.72 3.00
C ASP A 175 -3.01 -10.65 1.93
N LEU A 176 -3.48 -9.45 1.59
CA LEU A 176 -4.52 -9.23 0.57
C LEU A 176 -4.42 -7.83 -0.07
N ILE A 177 -4.63 -7.77 -1.38
CA ILE A 177 -4.87 -6.50 -2.10
C ILE A 177 -6.35 -6.45 -2.48
N VAL A 178 -7.07 -5.44 -2.03
CA VAL A 178 -8.44 -5.15 -2.46
C VAL A 178 -8.39 -4.09 -3.54
N TYR A 179 -8.63 -4.48 -4.79
CA TYR A 179 -8.64 -3.56 -5.92
C TYR A 179 -10.06 -3.04 -6.18
N LEU A 180 -10.30 -1.77 -5.90
CA LEU A 180 -11.52 -1.07 -6.30
C LEU A 180 -11.39 -0.65 -7.75
N GLN A 181 -11.85 -1.52 -8.65
CA GLN A 181 -11.81 -1.29 -10.09
C GLN A 181 -12.91 -0.31 -10.46
N THR A 182 -12.53 0.83 -11.05
CA THR A 182 -13.47 1.88 -11.45
C THR A 182 -13.03 2.42 -12.79
N THR A 183 -13.98 2.65 -13.69
CA THR A 183 -13.72 3.25 -14.99
C THR A 183 -13.14 4.67 -14.83
N PRO A 184 -12.24 5.10 -15.73
CA PRO A 184 -11.71 6.47 -15.73
C PRO A 184 -12.81 7.54 -15.75
N GLU A 185 -13.92 7.29 -16.46
CA GLU A 185 -15.08 8.17 -16.58
C GLU A 185 -15.76 8.39 -15.23
N THR A 186 -16.06 7.30 -14.51
CA THR A 186 -16.64 7.37 -13.17
C THR A 186 -15.68 8.04 -12.19
N CYS A 187 -14.38 7.72 -12.25
CA CYS A 187 -13.35 8.38 -11.45
C CYS A 187 -13.32 9.89 -11.71
N TYR A 188 -13.41 10.31 -12.96
CA TYR A 188 -13.42 11.72 -13.34
C TYR A 188 -14.68 12.45 -12.83
N GLN A 189 -15.85 11.84 -12.96
CA GLN A 189 -17.10 12.38 -12.39
C GLN A 189 -17.00 12.55 -10.86
N ARG A 190 -16.47 11.54 -10.16
CA ARG A 190 -16.24 11.60 -8.70
C ARG A 190 -15.20 12.64 -8.31
N LEU A 191 -14.15 12.80 -9.12
CA LEU A 191 -13.12 13.82 -8.93
C LEU A 191 -13.70 15.24 -9.03
N LYS A 192 -14.56 15.50 -10.02
CA LYS A 192 -15.30 16.77 -10.15
C LYS A 192 -16.12 17.10 -8.89
N MET A 193 -16.82 16.10 -8.34
CA MET A 193 -17.61 16.29 -7.11
C MET A 193 -16.74 16.56 -5.88
N ARG A 194 -15.55 15.92 -5.78
CA ARG A 194 -14.63 16.08 -4.65
C ARG A 194 -13.93 17.45 -4.62
N CYS A 195 -13.59 17.99 -5.79
CA CYS A 195 -13.15 19.38 -6.00
C CYS A 195 -12.01 19.87 -5.06
N ARG A 196 -10.94 19.07 -4.85
CA ARG A 196 -9.77 19.54 -4.09
C ARG A 196 -9.07 20.68 -4.82
N GLU A 197 -8.50 21.63 -4.09
CA GLU A 197 -7.87 22.83 -4.68
C GLU A 197 -6.69 22.48 -5.60
N GLU A 198 -5.87 21.48 -5.24
CA GLU A 198 -4.75 21.04 -6.06
C GLU A 198 -5.20 20.36 -7.36
N GLU A 199 -6.40 19.79 -7.36
CA GLU A 199 -6.97 19.08 -8.51
C GLU A 199 -7.56 20.03 -9.56
N LYS A 200 -7.72 21.31 -9.22
CA LYS A 200 -8.18 22.37 -10.13
C LYS A 200 -7.10 22.86 -11.09
N VAL A 201 -5.84 22.48 -10.86
CA VAL A 201 -4.69 22.95 -11.65
C VAL A 201 -4.68 22.29 -13.04
N ILE A 202 -5.02 21.01 -13.13
CA ILE A 202 -5.24 20.36 -14.42
C ILE A 202 -6.62 20.81 -14.90
N PRO A 203 -6.73 21.44 -16.08
CA PRO A 203 -8.01 21.92 -16.60
C PRO A 203 -9.02 20.78 -16.63
N LEU A 204 -10.12 20.93 -15.91
CA LEU A 204 -11.22 19.96 -15.95
C LEU A 204 -11.79 19.88 -17.36
N GLU A 205 -11.85 20.99 -18.10
CA GLU A 205 -12.29 21.05 -19.49
C GLU A 205 -11.41 22.03 -20.27
N ARG A 206 -10.73 21.54 -21.30
CA ARG A 206 -10.38 22.34 -22.47
C ARG A 206 -10.44 21.44 -23.70
N PRO A 207 -11.16 21.80 -24.76
CA PRO A 207 -10.95 21.19 -26.07
C PRO A 207 -9.54 21.58 -26.53
N ALA A 208 -8.65 20.61 -26.71
CA ALA A 208 -7.30 20.88 -27.16
C ALA A 208 -7.32 21.58 -28.55
N PRO A 209 -6.47 22.59 -28.81
CA PRO A 209 -6.04 22.86 -30.18
C PRO A 209 -5.35 21.59 -30.73
N LEU A 210 -5.44 21.39 -32.04
CA LEU A 210 -4.87 20.25 -32.75
C LEU A 210 -3.44 19.89 -32.28
N PRO A 211 -3.11 18.59 -32.16
CA PRO A 211 -1.79 18.14 -31.72
C PRO A 211 -0.71 18.66 -32.68
N THR A 212 0.37 19.20 -32.11
CA THR A 212 1.61 19.48 -32.84
C THR A 212 2.61 18.36 -32.58
N PRO A 213 3.54 18.07 -33.51
CA PRO A 213 4.50 16.97 -33.39
C PRO A 213 5.40 17.03 -32.15
N ASP A 214 5.50 18.19 -31.49
CA ASP A 214 6.51 18.47 -30.46
C ASP A 214 6.00 18.36 -29.00
N SER A 215 4.75 17.92 -28.78
CA SER A 215 4.13 17.93 -27.44
C SER A 215 3.40 16.63 -27.10
N PRO A 216 4.12 15.58 -26.63
CA PRO A 216 3.49 14.38 -26.09
C PRO A 216 3.12 14.68 -24.63
N HIS A 217 2.04 15.43 -24.41
CA HIS A 217 1.61 15.77 -23.07
C HIS A 217 0.23 15.19 -22.79
N ILE A 218 0.07 14.62 -21.60
CA ILE A 218 -1.23 14.31 -21.01
C ILE A 218 -1.99 15.65 -20.91
N PHE A 219 -2.98 15.87 -21.78
CA PHE A 219 -3.66 17.16 -21.92
C PHE A 219 -4.88 17.29 -21.00
N SER A 220 -5.42 16.18 -20.49
CA SER A 220 -6.64 16.17 -19.69
C SER A 220 -6.59 15.22 -18.48
N TRP A 221 -7.46 15.48 -17.50
CA TRP A 221 -7.71 14.53 -16.40
C TRP A 221 -8.18 13.15 -16.90
N GLN A 222 -8.88 13.09 -18.04
CA GLN A 222 -9.37 11.83 -18.60
C GLN A 222 -8.20 10.96 -19.06
N ASP A 223 -7.25 11.55 -19.80
CA ASP A 223 -6.04 10.86 -20.23
C ASP A 223 -5.18 10.41 -19.04
N TYR A 224 -5.06 11.28 -18.03
CA TYR A 224 -4.31 10.96 -16.82
C TYR A 224 -4.95 9.78 -16.06
N LEU A 225 -6.27 9.82 -15.85
CA LEU A 225 -6.99 8.75 -15.15
C LEU A 225 -7.00 7.45 -15.96
N ALA A 226 -7.07 7.54 -17.29
CA ALA A 226 -6.96 6.39 -18.19
C ALA A 226 -5.57 5.75 -18.10
N ALA A 227 -4.49 6.54 -18.12
CA ALA A 227 -3.13 6.04 -17.97
C ALA A 227 -2.91 5.33 -16.62
N ILE A 228 -3.40 5.93 -15.53
CA ILE A 228 -3.35 5.32 -14.19
C ILE A 228 -4.20 4.04 -14.14
N HIS A 229 -5.39 4.03 -14.77
CA HIS A 229 -6.22 2.83 -14.86
C HIS A 229 -5.50 1.70 -15.59
N CYS A 230 -4.92 1.97 -16.76
CA CYS A 230 -4.14 0.97 -17.51
C CYS A 230 -3.00 0.38 -16.67
N LEU A 231 -2.26 1.19 -15.91
CA LEU A 231 -1.20 0.69 -15.03
C LEU A 231 -1.73 -0.20 -13.91
N TYR A 232 -2.89 0.12 -13.34
CA TYR A 232 -3.54 -0.76 -12.36
C TYR A 232 -3.99 -2.09 -12.99
N GLU A 233 -4.56 -2.07 -14.20
CA GLU A 233 -4.96 -3.29 -14.91
C GLU A 233 -3.76 -4.17 -15.28
N GLU A 234 -2.67 -3.58 -15.78
CA GLU A 234 -1.42 -4.31 -16.09
C GLU A 234 -0.81 -4.94 -14.83
N TRP A 235 -0.84 -4.23 -13.70
CA TRP A 235 -0.27 -4.70 -12.45
C TRP A 235 -1.15 -5.76 -11.75
N LEU A 236 -2.42 -5.45 -11.50
CA LEU A 236 -3.27 -6.24 -10.58
C LEU A 236 -4.12 -7.29 -11.29
N ILE A 237 -4.37 -7.15 -12.59
CA ILE A 237 -5.23 -8.08 -13.35
C ILE A 237 -4.39 -8.95 -14.27
N LYS A 238 -3.59 -8.34 -15.14
CA LYS A 238 -2.80 -9.08 -16.15
C LYS A 238 -1.55 -9.72 -15.54
N GLY A 239 -0.97 -9.10 -14.51
CA GLY A 239 0.27 -9.57 -13.88
C GLY A 239 1.49 -9.58 -14.82
N SER A 240 1.44 -8.77 -15.88
CA SER A 240 2.41 -8.74 -16.98
C SER A 240 3.63 -7.89 -16.67
N LEU A 241 3.45 -6.82 -15.89
CA LEU A 241 4.42 -5.73 -15.79
C LEU A 241 5.22 -5.75 -14.49
N PHE A 242 4.57 -6.09 -13.36
CA PHE A 242 5.16 -6.04 -12.03
C PHE A 242 4.67 -7.19 -11.16
N PRO A 243 5.49 -7.68 -10.20
CA PRO A 243 5.07 -8.72 -9.29
C PRO A 243 3.94 -8.24 -8.38
N VAL A 244 2.98 -9.13 -8.14
CA VAL A 244 1.88 -8.89 -7.21
C VAL A 244 2.29 -9.43 -5.83
N ALA A 245 2.25 -8.57 -4.81
CA ALA A 245 2.71 -8.92 -3.47
C ALA A 245 1.78 -9.87 -2.69
N ALA A 246 0.50 -9.94 -3.07
CA ALA A 246 -0.53 -10.72 -2.38
C ALA A 246 -1.68 -11.10 -3.32
N PRO A 247 -2.58 -12.04 -2.95
CA PRO A 247 -3.80 -12.28 -3.70
C PRO A 247 -4.62 -10.99 -3.91
N VAL A 248 -5.21 -10.84 -5.10
CA VAL A 248 -6.03 -9.67 -5.45
C VAL A 248 -7.51 -10.03 -5.38
N LEU A 249 -8.26 -9.27 -4.59
CA LEU A 249 -9.71 -9.25 -4.59
C LEU A 249 -10.19 -8.04 -5.39
N VAL A 250 -10.77 -8.28 -6.56
CA VAL A 250 -11.35 -7.22 -7.40
C VAL A 250 -12.79 -6.95 -6.98
N ILE A 251 -13.13 -5.68 -6.79
CA ILE A 251 -14.49 -5.21 -6.54
C ILE A 251 -14.82 -4.16 -7.60
N GLU A 252 -15.84 -4.44 -8.41
CA GLU A 252 -16.38 -3.48 -9.37
C GLU A 252 -17.00 -2.30 -8.62
N ALA A 253 -16.42 -1.13 -8.82
CA ALA A 253 -16.68 0.06 -8.02
C ALA A 253 -17.29 1.21 -8.83
N ASP A 254 -17.91 0.93 -9.97
CA ASP A 254 -18.61 1.92 -10.82
C ASP A 254 -20.03 2.27 -10.33
N HIS A 255 -20.55 1.54 -9.34
CA HIS A 255 -21.91 1.72 -8.87
C HIS A 255 -22.10 2.94 -7.96
N ASN A 256 -23.37 3.23 -7.63
CA ASN A 256 -23.73 4.27 -6.67
C ASN A 256 -23.33 3.89 -5.23
N MET A 257 -23.38 4.87 -4.32
CA MET A 257 -22.94 4.69 -2.93
C MET A 257 -23.64 3.53 -2.22
N GLN A 258 -24.97 3.41 -2.33
CA GLN A 258 -25.73 2.34 -1.68
C GLN A 258 -25.27 0.96 -2.16
N LYS A 259 -25.13 0.79 -3.47
CA LYS A 259 -24.67 -0.47 -4.04
C LYS A 259 -23.23 -0.80 -3.66
N MET A 260 -22.38 0.22 -3.55
CA MET A 260 -21.02 0.04 -3.05
C MET A 260 -21.00 -0.48 -1.61
N LEU A 261 -21.83 0.08 -0.73
CA LEU A 261 -21.92 -0.39 0.67
C LEU A 261 -22.42 -1.85 0.74
N GLU A 262 -23.38 -2.23 -0.10
CA GLU A 262 -23.83 -3.62 -0.21
C GLU A 262 -22.69 -4.55 -0.65
N LEU A 263 -21.92 -4.17 -1.69
CA LEU A 263 -20.80 -4.97 -2.17
C LEU A 263 -19.69 -5.11 -1.14
N LEU A 264 -19.40 -4.05 -0.38
CA LEU A 264 -18.43 -4.09 0.72
C LEU A 264 -18.90 -5.01 1.85
N GLU A 265 -20.20 -4.98 2.19
CA GLU A 265 -20.76 -5.88 3.20
C GLU A 265 -20.74 -7.35 2.72
N GLN A 266 -21.11 -7.61 1.46
CA GLN A 266 -21.04 -8.94 0.86
C GLN A 266 -19.62 -9.52 0.85
N ASN A 267 -18.62 -8.66 0.67
CA ASN A 267 -17.21 -9.07 0.67
C ASN A 267 -16.53 -8.91 2.05
N ARG A 268 -17.23 -8.47 3.10
CA ARG A 268 -16.66 -8.21 4.43
C ARG A 268 -15.80 -9.36 4.96
N HIS A 269 -16.32 -10.58 4.91
CA HIS A 269 -15.59 -11.76 5.37
C HIS A 269 -14.31 -11.98 4.54
N ARG A 270 -14.41 -11.91 3.22
CA ARG A 270 -13.26 -12.11 2.31
C ARG A 270 -12.17 -11.06 2.51
N ILE A 271 -12.56 -9.83 2.83
CA ILE A 271 -11.63 -8.73 3.10
C ILE A 271 -10.97 -8.92 4.46
N LEU A 272 -11.74 -9.14 5.52
CA LEU A 272 -11.24 -9.11 6.90
C LEU A 272 -10.58 -10.41 7.36
N THR A 273 -10.91 -11.53 6.72
CA THR A 273 -10.28 -12.83 6.97
C THR A 273 -9.72 -13.38 5.67
N PRO A 274 -8.59 -12.83 5.17
CA PRO A 274 -7.88 -13.43 4.06
C PRO A 274 -7.37 -14.79 4.52
N GLU A 275 -8.07 -15.86 4.14
CA GLU A 275 -7.58 -17.22 4.35
C GLU A 275 -6.22 -17.33 3.64
N ASN A 276 -5.23 -17.94 4.30
CA ASN A 276 -3.96 -18.29 3.68
C ASN A 276 -4.21 -19.24 2.51
N ARG A 277 -4.61 -18.73 1.35
CA ARG A 277 -4.35 -19.38 0.08
C ARG A 277 -2.85 -19.29 -0.12
N LYS A 278 -2.13 -20.18 0.58
CA LYS A 278 -0.84 -20.66 0.10
C LYS A 278 -1.11 -21.14 -1.31
N LEU A 279 -0.76 -20.33 -2.30
CA LEU A 279 -0.46 -20.87 -3.62
C LEU A 279 0.68 -21.84 -3.36
N GLY A 280 0.32 -23.13 -3.31
CA GLY A 280 1.26 -24.24 -3.30
C GLY A 280 2.07 -24.24 -4.59
N PRO A 281 3.16 -25.03 -4.61
CA PRO A 281 4.37 -24.81 -5.40
C PRO A 281 4.16 -24.69 -6.90
#